data_AF-A0A6G4W624-F1
#
_entry.id   AF-A0A6G4W624-F1
#
_cell.length_a   1.000
_cell.length_b   1.000
_cell.length_c   1.000
_cell.angle_alpha   90.00
_cell.angle_beta   90.00
_cell.angle_gamma   90.00
#
_symmetry.space_group_name_H-M   'P 1'
#
loop_
_entity.id
_entity.type
_entity.pdbx_description
1 polymer ?
#
loop_
_entity_poly.entity_id
_entity_poly.type
_entity_poly.pdbx_seq_one_letter_code
_entity_poly.pdbx_strand_id
1 'polypeptide(L)'
;MRSLLAGALAFAALAATPLSVEAAGSVNVTFVNPERYRDIDDRFTGRRSGVLKEVESYFDYLGERYLKDGQVLSVEVLNIDLAGQYEPWRFELRNVRIMRDVTPPRFRLRYTFVDRGKLLVRAEENVTDMTYLWGAGSAYSDQRLGYEKKMLRDWFRRRFVRLDPPRG
;
A
#
# COMPACT_ATOMS: atom_id res chain seq x y z
N MET A 1 15.75 -61.80 48.27
CA MET A 1 16.75 -61.51 47.23
C MET A 1 16.12 -61.71 45.88
N ARG A 2 15.72 -60.62 45.21
CA ARG A 2 15.18 -60.64 43.84
C ARG A 2 16.01 -59.65 43.02
N SER A 3 16.67 -60.18 42.01
CA SER A 3 17.58 -59.49 41.12
C SER A 3 16.86 -59.09 39.82
N LEU A 4 17.39 -58.05 39.15
CA LEU A 4 17.38 -57.83 37.69
C LEU A 4 16.05 -57.27 37.10
N LEU A 5 15.99 -56.25 36.22
CA LEU A 5 16.84 -55.89 35.08
C LEU A 5 16.73 -54.40 34.68
N ALA A 6 17.77 -53.97 33.97
CA ALA A 6 17.94 -52.71 33.26
C ALA A 6 17.01 -52.54 32.04
N GLY A 7 16.82 -51.29 31.61
CA GLY A 7 16.22 -50.96 30.32
C GLY A 7 16.05 -49.45 30.12
N ALA A 8 17.15 -48.71 29.97
CA ALA A 8 17.10 -47.31 29.55
C ALA A 8 17.09 -47.23 28.02
N LEU A 9 15.91 -47.01 27.42
CA LEU A 9 15.81 -46.62 26.01
C LEU A 9 16.11 -45.12 25.89
N ALA A 10 17.27 -44.79 25.32
CA ALA A 10 17.58 -43.45 24.88
C ALA A 10 16.89 -43.19 23.53
N PHE A 11 15.80 -42.43 23.53
CA PHE A 11 15.18 -41.92 22.30
C PHE A 11 15.99 -40.71 21.83
N ALA A 12 16.77 -40.86 20.75
CA ALA A 12 17.40 -39.74 20.08
C ALA A 12 16.30 -38.92 19.35
N ALA A 13 15.90 -37.80 19.95
CA ALA A 13 14.99 -36.86 19.32
C ALA A 13 15.71 -36.16 18.16
N LEU A 14 15.37 -36.56 16.93
CA LEU A 14 15.77 -35.87 15.71
C LEU A 14 15.08 -34.50 15.71
N ALA A 15 15.81 -33.45 16.07
CA ALA A 15 15.33 -32.08 16.03
C ALA A 15 15.07 -31.69 14.57
N ALA A 16 13.82 -31.80 14.13
CA ALA A 16 13.39 -31.22 12.87
C ALA A 16 13.46 -29.69 13.01
N THR A 17 14.51 -29.07 12.46
CA THR A 17 14.55 -27.62 12.30
C THR A 17 13.44 -27.23 11.34
N PRO A 18 12.50 -26.35 11.73
CA PRO A 18 11.50 -25.88 10.79
C PRO A 18 12.22 -25.14 9.66
N LEU A 19 12.09 -25.65 8.44
CA LEU A 19 12.41 -24.89 7.24
C LEU A 19 11.42 -23.73 7.19
N SER A 20 11.85 -22.56 7.62
CA SER A 20 11.09 -21.33 7.40
C SER A 20 11.04 -21.09 5.90
N VAL A 21 9.91 -21.39 5.28
CA VAL A 21 9.59 -20.92 3.93
C VAL A 21 9.50 -19.40 4.06
N GLU A 22 10.56 -18.70 3.65
CA GLU A 22 10.50 -17.25 3.51
C GLU A 22 9.51 -16.95 2.39
N ALA A 23 8.32 -16.48 2.78
CA ALA A 23 7.31 -16.06 1.83
C ALA A 23 7.85 -14.88 1.03
N ALA A 24 7.54 -14.85 -0.27
CA ALA A 24 7.85 -13.69 -1.12
C ALA A 24 7.30 -12.41 -0.48
N GLY A 25 7.99 -11.29 -0.71
CA GLY A 25 7.56 -10.00 -0.21
C GLY A 25 6.10 -9.73 -0.62
N SER A 26 5.23 -9.38 0.34
CA SER A 26 3.80 -9.24 0.07
C SER A 26 3.22 -7.93 0.59
N VAL A 27 2.19 -7.45 -0.11
CA VAL A 27 1.41 -6.27 0.29
C VAL A 27 -0.03 -6.72 0.50
N ASN A 28 -0.62 -6.32 1.63
CA ASN A 28 -2.03 -6.54 1.92
C ASN A 28 -2.73 -5.19 2.01
N VAL A 29 -3.71 -4.95 1.15
CA VAL A 29 -4.45 -3.68 1.12
C VAL A 29 -5.87 -3.88 1.65
N THR A 30 -6.29 -3.02 2.57
CA THR A 30 -7.65 -2.96 3.08
C THR A 30 -8.20 -1.55 2.90
N PHE A 31 -9.40 -1.42 2.35
CA PHE A 31 -10.09 -0.14 2.23
C PHE A 31 -11.06 0.04 3.39
N VAL A 32 -10.76 0.99 4.28
CA VAL A 32 -11.61 1.30 5.44
C VAL A 32 -12.70 2.29 5.02
N ASN A 33 -13.96 1.88 5.12
CA ASN A 33 -15.14 2.71 4.84
C ASN A 33 -15.08 3.45 3.49
N PRO A 34 -14.85 2.75 2.37
CA PRO A 34 -14.62 3.36 1.05
C PRO A 34 -15.81 4.18 0.52
N GLU A 35 -17.01 3.96 1.05
CA GLU A 35 -18.19 4.78 0.76
C GLU A 35 -18.07 6.24 1.23
N ARG A 36 -17.12 6.53 2.12
CA ARG A 36 -16.86 7.88 2.65
C ARG A 36 -15.67 8.59 2.01
N TYR A 37 -15.03 7.98 1.01
CA TYR A 37 -13.86 8.59 0.37
C TYR A 37 -14.23 9.84 -0.42
N ARG A 38 -13.40 10.88 -0.27
CA ARG A 38 -13.72 12.26 -0.67
C ARG A 38 -14.02 12.43 -2.16
N ASP A 39 -13.25 11.78 -3.02
CA ASP A 39 -13.30 12.00 -4.48
C ASP A 39 -13.55 10.70 -5.27
N ILE A 40 -14.07 9.70 -4.57
CA ILE A 40 -14.55 8.46 -5.15
C ILE A 40 -16.05 8.30 -4.87
N ASP A 41 -16.79 9.35 -5.20
CA ASP A 41 -18.25 9.32 -5.28
C ASP A 41 -18.70 8.65 -6.58
N ASP A 42 -19.85 7.99 -6.56
CA ASP A 42 -20.45 7.29 -7.71
C ASP A 42 -21.15 8.27 -8.68
N ARG A 43 -20.64 9.51 -8.80
CA ARG A 43 -21.08 10.47 -9.85
C ARG A 43 -21.07 9.84 -11.25
N PHE A 44 -20.20 8.84 -11.44
CA PHE A 44 -20.20 7.97 -12.60
C PHE A 44 -20.24 6.51 -12.11
N THR A 45 -21.23 5.74 -12.56
CA THR A 45 -21.44 4.34 -12.13
C THR A 45 -20.15 3.51 -12.25
N GLY A 46 -19.79 2.79 -11.18
CA GLY A 46 -18.63 1.89 -11.18
C GLY A 46 -17.27 2.59 -11.11
N ARG A 47 -17.24 3.92 -11.01
CA ARG A 47 -15.99 4.66 -10.82
C ARG A 47 -15.31 4.23 -9.52
N ARG A 48 -16.07 4.01 -8.44
CA ARG A 48 -15.50 3.63 -7.15
C ARG A 48 -14.77 2.30 -7.19
N SER A 49 -15.47 1.24 -7.55
CA SER A 49 -14.88 -0.09 -7.65
C SER A 49 -13.66 -0.11 -8.58
N GLY A 50 -13.72 0.61 -9.71
CA GLY A 50 -12.60 0.73 -10.62
C GLY A 50 -11.37 1.40 -10.00
N VAL A 51 -11.54 2.48 -9.23
CA VAL A 51 -10.40 3.17 -8.57
C VAL A 51 -9.81 2.30 -7.47
N LEU A 52 -10.64 1.69 -6.62
CA LEU A 52 -10.16 0.83 -5.53
C LEU A 52 -9.33 -0.34 -6.08
N LYS A 53 -9.85 -1.02 -7.11
CA LYS A 53 -9.13 -2.12 -7.78
C LYS A 53 -7.80 -1.66 -8.37
N GLU A 54 -7.78 -0.49 -9.03
CA GLU A 54 -6.56 0.05 -9.62
C GLU A 54 -5.50 0.37 -8.56
N VAL A 55 -5.92 0.90 -7.41
CA VAL A 55 -5.05 1.20 -6.28
C VAL A 55 -4.48 -0.08 -5.69
N GLU A 56 -5.33 -1.08 -5.42
CA GLU A 56 -4.92 -2.40 -4.91
C GLU A 56 -3.88 -3.06 -5.82
N SER A 57 -4.20 -3.21 -7.12
CA SER A 57 -3.27 -3.79 -8.08
C SER A 57 -1.96 -3.00 -8.20
N TYR A 58 -1.98 -1.69 -7.97
CA TYR A 58 -0.75 -0.90 -7.98
C TYR A 58 0.10 -1.13 -6.74
N PHE A 59 -0.50 -1.32 -5.57
CA PHE A 59 0.22 -1.72 -4.36
C PHE A 59 0.84 -3.10 -4.50
N ASP A 60 0.12 -4.06 -5.10
CA ASP A 60 0.66 -5.40 -5.40
C ASP A 60 1.89 -5.29 -6.31
N TYR A 61 1.78 -4.53 -7.40
CA TYR A 61 2.90 -4.26 -8.29
C TYR A 61 4.12 -3.64 -7.58
N LEU A 62 3.89 -2.70 -6.65
CA LEU A 62 4.99 -2.11 -5.88
C LEU A 62 5.59 -3.13 -4.90
N GLY A 63 4.77 -3.99 -4.31
CA GLY A 63 5.18 -5.12 -3.50
C GLY A 63 6.14 -6.04 -4.23
N GLU A 64 5.67 -6.61 -5.34
CA GLU A 64 6.45 -7.51 -6.21
C GLU A 64 7.76 -6.88 -6.68
N ARG A 65 7.75 -5.57 -6.95
CA ARG A 65 8.91 -4.87 -7.49
C ARG A 65 9.97 -4.54 -6.44
N TYR A 66 9.57 -4.26 -5.20
CA TYR A 66 10.45 -3.59 -4.23
C TYR A 66 10.61 -4.31 -2.90
N LEU A 67 9.66 -5.15 -2.49
CA LEU A 67 9.78 -5.91 -1.24
C LEU A 67 10.63 -7.15 -1.46
N LYS A 68 11.45 -7.46 -0.45
CA LYS A 68 12.26 -8.67 -0.39
C LYS A 68 11.48 -9.79 0.29
N ASP A 69 11.95 -11.01 0.12
CA ASP A 69 11.40 -12.17 0.81
C ASP A 69 11.43 -11.97 2.34
N GLY A 70 10.37 -12.42 3.00
CA GLY A 70 10.12 -12.22 4.42
C GLY A 70 9.62 -10.82 4.79
N GLN A 71 9.53 -9.87 3.85
CA GLN A 71 8.95 -8.56 4.11
C GLN A 71 7.44 -8.53 3.84
N VAL A 72 6.67 -8.03 4.80
CA VAL A 72 5.21 -7.92 4.70
C VAL A 72 4.79 -6.50 5.00
N LEU A 73 4.06 -5.89 4.07
CA LEU A 73 3.43 -4.59 4.24
C LEU A 73 1.91 -4.74 4.31
N SER A 74 1.32 -4.31 5.42
CA SER A 74 -0.13 -4.17 5.53
C SER A 74 -0.50 -2.69 5.42
N VAL A 75 -1.35 -2.33 4.47
CA VAL A 75 -1.83 -0.97 4.22
C VAL A 75 -3.34 -0.90 4.39
N GLU A 76 -3.78 -0.06 5.30
CA GLU A 76 -5.16 0.37 5.40
C GLU A 76 -5.31 1.75 4.75
N VAL A 77 -6.11 1.79 3.70
CA VAL A 77 -6.49 3.04 3.06
C VAL A 77 -7.64 3.63 3.86
N LEU A 78 -7.46 4.85 4.36
CA LEU A 78 -8.44 5.55 5.19
C LEU A 78 -9.19 6.63 4.41
N ASN A 79 -8.57 7.19 3.37
CA ASN A 79 -9.22 8.12 2.45
C ASN A 79 -8.43 8.22 1.14
N ILE A 80 -9.15 8.51 0.06
CA ILE A 80 -8.58 8.83 -1.25
C ILE A 80 -9.21 10.13 -1.77
N ASP A 81 -8.33 11.07 -2.14
CA ASP A 81 -8.63 12.28 -2.88
C ASP A 81 -7.78 12.26 -4.16
N LEU A 82 -8.42 12.23 -5.34
CA LEU A 82 -7.69 12.12 -6.60
C LEU A 82 -7.23 13.51 -7.06
N ALA A 83 -6.19 13.54 -7.88
CA ALA A 83 -5.71 14.72 -8.54
C ALA A 83 -6.81 15.39 -9.37
N GLY A 84 -6.86 16.72 -9.30
CA GLY A 84 -7.91 17.50 -9.94
C GLY A 84 -9.27 17.37 -9.28
N GLN A 85 -10.26 18.06 -9.82
CA GLN A 85 -11.65 17.95 -9.36
C GLN A 85 -12.62 18.31 -10.47
N TYR A 86 -13.88 17.90 -10.33
CA TYR A 86 -14.96 18.42 -11.14
C TYR A 86 -15.39 19.79 -10.62
N GLU A 87 -15.71 20.72 -11.52
CA GLU A 87 -16.16 22.09 -11.18
C GLU A 87 -17.62 22.28 -11.65
N PRO A 88 -18.65 21.90 -10.85
CA PRO A 88 -20.05 21.90 -11.30
C PRO A 88 -20.61 23.26 -11.71
N TRP A 89 -20.00 24.35 -11.23
CA TRP A 89 -20.32 25.72 -11.63
C TRP A 89 -19.91 26.05 -13.08
N ARG A 90 -19.05 25.24 -13.71
CA ARG A 90 -18.70 25.35 -15.13
C ARG A 90 -19.55 24.43 -15.98
N PHE A 91 -20.71 24.92 -16.41
CA PHE A 91 -21.74 24.09 -17.05
C PHE A 91 -21.25 23.27 -18.25
N GLU A 92 -20.42 23.86 -19.11
CA GLU A 92 -19.86 23.21 -20.30
C GLU A 92 -18.80 22.15 -19.99
N LEU A 93 -18.16 22.24 -18.81
CA LEU A 93 -17.06 21.38 -18.38
C LEU A 93 -17.43 20.50 -17.18
N ARG A 94 -18.73 20.28 -16.93
CA ARG A 94 -19.24 19.51 -15.77
C ARG A 94 -18.65 18.11 -15.66
N ASN A 95 -18.31 17.50 -16.80
CA ASN A 95 -17.73 16.16 -16.89
C ASN A 95 -16.21 16.16 -17.11
N VAL A 96 -15.57 17.34 -17.06
CA VAL A 96 -14.13 17.49 -17.22
C VAL A 96 -13.49 17.64 -15.85
N ARG A 97 -12.50 16.79 -15.57
CA ARG A 97 -11.69 16.89 -14.36
C ARG A 97 -10.62 17.94 -14.57
N ILE A 98 -10.68 19.02 -13.78
CA ILE A 98 -9.77 20.17 -13.88
C ILE A 98 -8.60 19.97 -12.92
N MET A 99 -7.39 20.02 -13.46
CA MET A 99 -6.14 19.91 -12.69
C MET A 99 -5.64 21.30 -12.29
N ARG A 100 -5.24 21.50 -11.02
CA ARG A 100 -4.69 22.75 -10.48
C ARG A 100 -3.66 22.43 -9.40
N ASP A 101 -2.69 23.30 -9.16
CA ASP A 101 -1.68 23.09 -8.09
C ASP A 101 -2.31 22.87 -6.70
N VAL A 102 -3.52 23.41 -6.47
CA VAL A 102 -4.28 23.29 -5.21
C VAL A 102 -5.19 22.04 -5.14
N THR A 103 -5.20 21.19 -6.18
CA THR A 103 -5.94 19.93 -6.21
C THR A 103 -5.00 18.72 -6.39
N PRO A 104 -3.97 18.57 -5.54
CA PRO A 104 -3.04 17.45 -5.62
C PRO A 104 -3.72 16.13 -5.22
N PRO A 105 -3.19 14.99 -5.68
CA PRO A 105 -3.61 13.70 -5.15
C PRO A 105 -3.26 13.60 -3.66
N ARG A 106 -4.13 12.94 -2.88
CA ARG A 106 -3.91 12.69 -1.46
C ARG A 106 -4.48 11.35 -1.03
N PHE A 107 -3.67 10.58 -0.32
CA PHE A 107 -4.09 9.34 0.34
C PHE A 107 -3.82 9.46 1.83
N ARG A 108 -4.81 9.10 2.65
CA ARG A 108 -4.56 8.88 4.09
C ARG A 108 -4.38 7.39 4.30
N LEU A 109 -3.19 7.00 4.74
CA LEU A 109 -2.80 5.60 4.86
C LEU A 109 -2.41 5.31 6.30
N ARG A 110 -2.87 4.19 6.83
CA ARG A 110 -2.31 3.56 8.03
C ARG A 110 -1.63 2.28 7.63
N TYR A 111 -0.41 2.03 8.09
CA TYR A 111 0.34 0.87 7.62
C TYR A 111 1.25 0.28 8.69
N THR A 112 1.54 -1.00 8.51
CA THR A 112 2.49 -1.77 9.33
C THR A 112 3.44 -2.50 8.39
N PHE A 113 4.74 -2.39 8.64
CA PHE A 113 5.79 -3.03 7.86
C PHE A 113 6.62 -3.95 8.75
N VAL A 114 6.72 -5.21 8.35
CA VAL A 114 7.38 -6.30 9.07
C VAL A 114 8.46 -6.91 8.18
N ASP A 115 9.63 -7.24 8.74
CA ASP A 115 10.68 -8.02 8.08
C ASP A 115 10.97 -9.26 8.92
N ARG A 116 10.71 -10.46 8.36
CA ARG A 116 10.94 -11.77 8.98
C ARG A 116 10.37 -11.85 10.40
N GLY A 117 9.13 -11.38 10.55
CA GLY A 117 8.40 -11.36 11.82
C GLY A 117 8.75 -10.21 12.77
N LYS A 118 9.77 -9.39 12.45
CA LYS A 118 10.12 -8.22 13.24
C LYS A 118 9.39 -6.98 12.73
N LEU A 119 8.66 -6.31 13.61
CA LEU A 119 8.06 -5.00 13.32
C LEU A 119 9.16 -3.97 13.02
N LEU A 120 9.15 -3.39 11.83
CA LEU A 120 10.05 -2.30 11.44
C LEU A 120 9.39 -0.94 11.61
N VAL A 121 8.16 -0.78 11.12
CA VAL A 121 7.43 0.49 11.15
C VAL A 121 5.94 0.27 11.35
N ARG A 122 5.30 1.14 12.13
CA ARG A 122 3.85 1.32 12.15
C ARG A 122 3.54 2.82 12.18
N ALA A 123 2.74 3.30 11.24
CA ALA A 123 2.42 4.72 11.14
C ALA A 123 1.08 4.98 10.46
N GLU A 124 0.59 6.21 10.62
CA GLU A 124 -0.45 6.79 9.79
C GLU A 124 0.11 8.06 9.14
N GLU A 125 -0.05 8.20 7.82
CA GLU A 125 0.49 9.33 7.05
C GLU A 125 -0.54 9.87 6.04
N ASN A 126 -0.48 11.18 5.81
CA ASN A 126 -1.12 11.80 4.65
C ASN A 126 -0.08 11.88 3.52
N VAL A 127 -0.22 11.02 2.53
CA VAL A 127 0.63 10.96 1.35
C VAL A 127 0.07 11.94 0.31
N THR A 128 0.86 12.93 -0.09
CA THR A 128 0.48 13.94 -1.09
C THR A 128 1.68 14.37 -1.94
N ASP A 129 1.43 14.79 -3.17
CA ASP A 129 2.43 15.41 -4.06
C ASP A 129 1.95 16.81 -4.46
N MET A 130 2.42 17.84 -3.74
CA MET A 130 2.08 19.25 -4.04
C MET A 130 2.68 19.73 -5.37
N THR A 131 3.65 18.99 -5.91
CA THR A 131 4.35 19.31 -7.17
C THR A 131 3.87 18.44 -8.32
N TYR A 132 2.69 17.81 -8.21
CA TYR A 132 2.24 16.76 -9.13
C TYR A 132 2.10 17.22 -10.59
N LEU A 133 1.92 18.52 -10.84
CA LEU A 133 1.87 19.11 -12.19
C LEU A 133 3.23 19.50 -12.75
N TRP A 134 4.28 19.53 -11.92
CA TRP A 134 5.58 20.06 -12.29
C TRP A 134 6.53 18.94 -12.74
N GLY A 135 7.47 19.28 -13.62
CA GLY A 135 8.49 18.34 -14.12
C GLY A 135 7.88 17.11 -14.80
N ALA A 136 8.23 15.92 -14.33
CA ALA A 136 7.73 14.65 -14.87
C ALA A 136 6.21 14.44 -14.68
N GLY A 137 5.52 15.32 -13.94
CA GLY A 137 4.06 15.28 -13.76
C GLY A 137 3.28 15.24 -15.08
N SER A 138 3.69 16.02 -16.08
CA SER A 138 3.01 16.03 -17.39
C SER A 138 3.03 14.68 -18.11
N ALA A 139 3.98 13.78 -17.80
CA ALA A 139 4.05 12.45 -18.43
C ALA A 139 3.03 11.44 -17.86
N TYR A 140 2.27 11.85 -16.84
CA TYR A 140 1.26 11.03 -16.19
C TYR A 140 -0.17 11.51 -16.47
N SER A 141 -0.35 12.58 -17.26
CA SER A 141 -1.65 13.20 -17.52
C SER A 141 -2.58 12.33 -18.38
N ASP A 142 -2.02 11.47 -19.23
CA ASP A 142 -2.73 10.55 -20.11
C ASP A 142 -3.00 9.17 -19.46
N GLN A 143 -2.37 8.91 -18.31
CA GLN A 143 -2.48 7.62 -17.63
C GLN A 143 -3.62 7.61 -16.62
N ARG A 144 -4.34 6.49 -16.58
CA ARG A 144 -5.33 6.22 -15.53
C ARG A 144 -4.64 6.20 -14.15
N LEU A 145 -5.07 7.12 -13.30
CA LEU A 145 -4.50 7.40 -11.98
C LEU A 145 -2.98 7.70 -12.01
N GLY A 146 -2.50 8.32 -13.09
CA GLY A 146 -1.06 8.52 -13.28
C GLY A 146 -0.38 9.30 -12.16
N TYR A 147 -1.01 10.39 -11.72
CA TYR A 147 -0.48 11.24 -10.64
C TYR A 147 -0.47 10.52 -9.29
N GLU A 148 -1.55 9.79 -8.97
CA GLU A 148 -1.65 8.99 -7.75
C GLU A 148 -0.59 7.90 -7.73
N LYS A 149 -0.42 7.18 -8.84
CA LYS A 149 0.57 6.11 -8.99
C LYS A 149 1.99 6.65 -8.82
N LYS A 150 2.33 7.76 -9.48
CA LYS A 150 3.63 8.42 -9.31
C LYS A 150 3.87 8.74 -7.83
N MET A 151 2.92 9.40 -7.17
CA MET A 151 3.00 9.78 -5.77
C MET A 151 3.18 8.56 -4.85
N LEU A 152 2.35 7.52 -5.03
CA LEU A 152 2.40 6.31 -4.23
C LEU A 152 3.71 5.56 -4.41
N ARG A 153 4.24 5.46 -5.64
CA ARG A 153 5.56 4.88 -5.90
C ARG A 153 6.67 5.63 -5.17
N ASP A 154 6.66 6.96 -5.25
CA ASP A 154 7.69 7.78 -4.64
C ASP A 154 7.64 7.68 -3.11
N TRP A 155 6.45 7.67 -2.52
CA TRP A 155 6.24 7.38 -1.09
C TRP A 155 6.69 5.97 -0.70
N PHE A 156 6.29 4.94 -1.45
CA PHE A 156 6.62 3.55 -1.18
C PHE A 156 8.13 3.33 -1.17
N ARG A 157 8.85 3.87 -2.17
CA ARG A 157 10.31 3.79 -2.24
C ARG A 157 10.99 4.48 -1.06
N ARG A 158 10.49 5.66 -0.65
CA ARG A 158 11.02 6.34 0.54
C ARG A 158 10.82 5.52 1.80
N ARG A 159 9.65 4.91 2.00
CA ARG A 159 9.30 4.21 3.24
C ARG A 159 9.84 2.79 3.36
N PHE A 160 9.78 2.01 2.28
CA PHE A 160 10.03 0.56 2.36
C PHE A 160 11.30 0.11 1.66
N VAL A 161 11.89 0.97 0.81
CA VAL A 161 13.19 0.69 0.15
C VAL A 161 14.30 1.47 0.84
N ARG A 162 14.10 2.79 1.03
CA ARG A 162 15.07 3.66 1.70
C ARG A 162 14.93 3.67 3.23
N LEU A 163 13.80 3.21 3.75
CA LEU A 163 13.49 3.18 5.19
C LEU A 163 13.55 4.57 5.85
N ASP A 164 13.16 5.62 5.13
CA ASP A 164 13.04 6.96 5.69
C ASP A 164 11.93 6.96 6.79
N PRO A 165 12.13 7.63 7.93
CA PRO A 165 11.13 7.67 9.00
C PRO A 165 9.85 8.42 8.58
N PRO A 166 8.65 7.98 9.02
CA PRO A 166 7.38 8.66 8.77
C PRO A 166 7.46 10.15 9.09
N ARG A 167 6.80 11.00 8.28
CA ARG A 167 6.68 12.42 8.62
C ARG A 167 5.49 12.56 9.56
N GLY A 168 5.73 13.10 10.75
CA GLY A 168 4.69 13.40 11.74
C GLY A 168 3.73 14.48 11.27
#